data_AF-A0A5N6QFW7-F1
#
_entry.id   AF-A0A5N6QFW7-F1
#
_cell.length_a   1.000
_cell.length_b   1.000
_cell.length_c   1.000
_cell.angle_alpha   90.00
_cell.angle_beta   90.00
_cell.angle_gamma   90.00
#
_symmetry.space_group_name_H-M   'P 1'
#
loop_
_entity.id
_entity.type
_entity.pdbx_description
1 polymer ?
#
loop_
_entity_poly.entity_id
_entity_poly.type
_entity_poly.pdbx_seq_one_letter_code
_entity_poly.pdbx_strand_id
1 'polypeptide(L)' 'MEVEADEKELKAAEAEPLPDGRKGLRIHGWEIESRKRSILTSSNFPLSGKILP' A
#
# COMPACT_ATOMS: atom_id res chain seq x y z
N MET A 1 -10.81 -1.85 -6.88
CA MET A 1 -10.90 -0.77 -7.87
C MET A 1 -9.59 -0.78 -8.60
N GLU A 2 -9.59 -1.27 -9.83
CA GLU A 2 -8.51 -1.02 -10.78
C GLU A 2 -8.99 0.17 -11.61
N VAL A 3 -8.55 1.35 -11.22
CA VAL A 3 -8.63 2.54 -12.07
C VAL A 3 -7.28 2.60 -12.74
N GLU A 4 -7.22 2.10 -13.97
CA GLU A 4 -6.06 2.27 -14.83
C GLU A 4 -6.09 3.73 -15.29
N ALA A 5 -5.30 4.57 -14.63
CA ALA A 5 -5.18 5.97 -15.04
C ALA A 5 -4.53 5.99 -16.43
N ASP A 6 -5.23 6.57 -17.41
CA ASP A 6 -4.71 6.69 -18.76
C ASP A 6 -3.43 7.53 -18.71
N GLU A 7 -2.40 7.12 -19.44
CA GLU A 7 -1.10 7.82 -19.46
C GLU A 7 -1.26 9.30 -19.80
N LYS A 8 -2.29 9.66 -20.58
CA LYS A 8 -2.61 11.06 -20.91
C LYS A 8 -3.07 11.88 -19.70
N GLU A 9 -3.85 11.27 -18.80
CA GLU A 9 -4.33 11.94 -17.59
C GLU A 9 -3.19 12.17 -16.60
N LEU A 10 -2.29 11.19 -16.47
CA LEU A 10 -1.09 11.33 -15.64
C LEU A 10 -0.20 12.47 -16.15
N LYS A 11 0.03 12.56 -17.46
CA LYS A 11 0.84 13.64 -18.04
C LYS A 11 0.21 15.02 -17.87
N ALA A 12 -1.12 15.14 -17.93
CA ALA A 12 -1.81 16.40 -17.69
C ALA A 12 -1.65 16.92 -16.25
N ALA A 13 -1.49 16.00 -15.28
CA ALA A 13 -1.28 16.32 -13.87
C ALA A 13 0.21 16.41 -13.46
N GLU A 14 1.14 16.40 -14.42
CA GLU A 14 2.58 16.24 -14.17
C GLU A 14 2.90 15.03 -13.27
N ALA A 15 2.05 14.00 -13.36
CA ALA A 15 2.13 12.78 -12.60
C ALA A 15 2.95 11.74 -13.36
N GLU A 16 3.81 11.04 -12.63
CA GLU A 16 4.57 9.90 -13.13
C GLU A 16 4.23 8.65 -12.32
N PRO A 17 4.14 7.46 -12.94
CA PRO A 17 4.00 6.22 -12.19
C PRO A 17 5.20 6.00 -11.26
N LEU A 18 4.96 5.39 -10.10
CA LEU A 18 6.05 5.03 -9.20
C LEU A 18 6.93 3.93 -9.79
N PRO A 19 8.25 3.96 -9.53
CA PRO A 19 9.15 2.88 -9.93
C PRO A 19 8.82 1.57 -9.18
N ASP A 20 9.39 0.46 -9.68
CA ASP A 20 9.36 -0.86 -9.04
C ASP A 20 8.00 -1.59 -9.01
N GLY A 21 7.07 -1.23 -9.90
CA GLY A 21 5.76 -1.88 -9.98
C GLY A 21 4.84 -1.59 -8.80
N ARG A 22 5.16 -0.54 -8.02
CA ARG A 22 4.31 -0.02 -6.95
C ARG A 22 3.02 0.57 -7.53
N LYS A 23 1.91 0.33 -6.84
CA LYS A 23 0.59 0.90 -7.21
C LYS A 23 0.47 2.33 -6.68
N GLY A 24 0.91 3.31 -7.47
CA GLY A 24 0.78 4.73 -7.16
C GLY A 24 1.52 5.66 -8.13
N LEU A 25 1.60 6.94 -7.77
CA LEU A 25 2.08 8.02 -8.64
C LEU A 25 2.89 9.08 -7.88
N ARG A 26 3.79 9.75 -8.59
CA ARG A 26 4.59 10.89 -8.12
C ARG A 26 4.10 12.18 -8.78
N ILE A 27 3.75 13.19 -7.99
CA ILE A 27 3.31 14.52 -8.47
C ILE A 27 4.03 15.62 -7.71
N HIS A 28 4.66 16.57 -8.41
CA HIS A 28 5.33 17.74 -7.81
C HIS A 28 6.26 17.42 -6.61
N GLY A 29 7.01 16.32 -6.67
CA GLY A 29 7.93 15.90 -5.60
C GLY A 29 7.29 15.09 -4.46
N TRP A 30 5.98 14.85 -4.50
CA TRP A 30 5.26 13.97 -3.57
C TRP A 30 5.06 12.59 -4.18
N GLU A 31 5.29 11.54 -3.39
CA GLU A 31 4.94 10.15 -3.75
C GLU A 31 3.64 9.73 -3.08
N ILE A 32 2.68 9.26 -3.87
CA ILE A 32 1.37 8.77 -3.40
C ILE A 32 1.27 7.29 -3.74
N GLU A 33 1.12 6.44 -2.72
CA GLU A 33 0.96 4.99 -2.88
C GLU A 33 -0.35 4.52 -2.26
N SER A 34 -1.07 3.66 -2.98
CA SER A 34 -2.28 3.00 -2.48
C SER A 34 -2.01 1.53 -2.15
N ARG A 35 -2.16 1.15 -0.87
CA ARG A 35 -2.05 -0.26 -0.43
C ARG A 35 -3.30 -0.71 0.30
N LYS A 36 -3.95 -1.76 -0.21
CA LYS A 36 -4.99 -2.48 0.53
C LYS A 36 -4.30 -3.46 1.47
N ARG A 37 -4.46 -3.28 2.78
CA ARG A 37 -3.99 -4.21 3.82
C ARG A 37 -5.16 -4.67 4.67
N SER A 38 -5.08 -5.87 5.21
CA SER A 38 -6.00 -6.32 6.25
C SER A 38 -5.83 -5.45 7.50
N ILE A 39 -6.90 -5.28 8.26
CA ILE A 39 -6.80 -4.77 9.62
C ILE A 39 -5.88 -5.73 10.38
N LEU A 40 -4.83 -5.19 11.00
CA LEU A 40 -3.97 -5.99 11.86
C LEU A 40 -4.83 -6.50 13.03
N THR A 41 -5.13 -7.78 13.05
CA THR A 41 -5.67 -8.43 14.23
C THR A 41 -4.57 -8.50 15.27
N SER A 42 -4.85 -8.05 16.50
CA SER A 42 -3.95 -8.27 17.64
C SER A 42 -3.58 -9.75 17.72
N SER A 43 -2.30 -10.06 17.96
CA SER A 43 -1.87 -11.44 18.15
C SER A 43 -2.59 -12.05 19.35
N ASN A 44 -3.54 -12.96 19.12
CA ASN A 44 -4.00 -13.91 20.12
C ASN A 44 -2.86 -14.92 20.34
N PHE A 45 -1.78 -14.49 20.99
CA PHE A 45 -0.85 -15.43 21.57
C PHE A 45 -1.42 -15.78 22.94
N PRO A 46 -2.07 -16.95 23.13
CA PRO A 46 -2.28 -17.41 24.49
C PRO A 46 -0.89 -17.54 25.11
N LEU A 47 -0.63 -16.73 26.12
CA LEU A 47 0.44 -16.99 27.08
C LEU A 47 0.06 -18.30 27.78
N SER A 48 0.25 -19.43 27.12
CA SER A 48 0.18 -20.73 27.78
C SER A 48 1.42 -20.83 28.66
N GLY A 49 1.26 -20.35 29.89
CA GLY A 49 2.12 -20.71 30.99
C GLY A 49 2.27 -22.22 31.00
N LYS A 50 3.50 -22.68 30.83
CA LYS A 50 3.84 -24.08 30.97
C LYS A 50 3.54 -24.47 32.41
N ILE A 51 2.52 -25.31 32.61
CA ILE A 51 2.42 -26.09 33.86
C ILE A 51 3.20 -27.38 33.59
N LEU A 52 4.40 -27.43 34.15
CA LEU A 52 5.24 -28.63 34.22
C LEU A 52 4.68 -29.57 35.31
N PRO A 53 4.50 -30.87 35.06
CA PRO A 53 4.78 -31.89 36.07
C PRO A 53 6.30 -32.13 36.21
#